data_AF-A0A7I4Y0X1-F1
#
_entry.id   AF-A0A7I4Y0X1-F1
#
_cell.length_a   1.000
_cell.length_b   1.000
_cell.length_c   1.000
_cell.angle_alpha   90.00
_cell.angle_beta   90.00
_cell.angle_gamma   90.00
#
_symmetry.space_group_name_H-M   'P 1'
#
loop_
_entity.id
_entity.type
_entity.pdbx_description
1 polymer ?
#
loop_
_entity_poly.entity_id
_entity_poly.type
_entity_poly.pdbx_seq_one_letter_code
_entity_poly.pdbx_strand_id
1 'polypeptide(L)'
;MAGVVMKVQKLGKTLYEHKKKTIAAGILVCVAGNYAATWHMNSKIRRAYALQAKKYGDEPISPEETPRRVLVLANTSSNERSCYDDFTKNALPLLHLAGLQVDIIKAENEKQLEALAAAVDTQEADAIYIVGGDGTLGRVVTGILRNREKSVLPIGVFPGGYDNLSLKRLVPHVFVPESTKDVRRMCESAMALIEEQSRKVAAFEFVLEGDESAAEPIYGIGDVGAGWFRHIEERRRKLWYFGAMKRRWAYFWEMLKRSPTDMEAKLQYEEACTGCRRCRPPVVFEPPAWRWWHILTGPPRIQESAEEKKDYSNIVNENCGRVREVDLKGTDLIIEQNQQEDNACLRVRMGGKEAGRRGVIADGWRRCTNDRVGTSDNDDFYTTDLLAKAISLTFVKLPDFIHRLYVSSDHVNEPLEGKKVTVKSTDRYLEMYLPNAIRVDIDSL
;
A
#
# COMPACT_ATOMS: atom_id res chain seq x y z
N MET A 1 -25.12 -56.56 16.85
CA MET A 1 -25.82 -55.25 16.77
C MET A 1 -26.10 -54.60 18.14
N ALA A 2 -26.48 -55.34 19.18
CA ALA A 2 -26.80 -54.76 20.50
C ALA A 2 -25.67 -53.94 21.18
N GLY A 3 -24.40 -54.33 21.00
CA GLY A 3 -23.25 -53.61 21.56
C GLY A 3 -22.99 -52.23 20.94
N VAL A 4 -23.38 -52.02 19.68
CA VAL A 4 -23.24 -50.72 18.99
C VAL A 4 -24.36 -49.77 19.44
N VAL A 5 -25.58 -50.28 19.56
CA VAL A 5 -26.75 -49.50 20.03
C VAL A 5 -26.56 -49.01 21.47
N MET A 6 -26.05 -49.86 22.36
CA MET A 6 -25.73 -49.45 23.74
C MET A 6 -24.61 -48.40 23.81
N LYS A 7 -23.61 -48.48 22.93
CA LYS A 7 -22.53 -47.48 22.85
C LYS A 7 -23.05 -46.13 22.35
N VAL A 8 -23.93 -46.13 21.35
CA VAL A 8 -24.58 -44.91 20.81
C VAL A 8 -25.48 -44.26 21.86
N GLN A 9 -26.27 -45.03 22.60
CA GLN A 9 -27.12 -44.50 23.68
C GLN A 9 -26.30 -43.90 24.83
N LYS A 10 -25.20 -44.55 25.23
CA LYS A 10 -24.27 -44.00 26.23
C LYS A 10 -23.60 -42.71 25.75
N LEU A 11 -23.15 -42.67 24.49
CA LEU A 11 -22.60 -41.47 23.85
C LEU A 11 -23.61 -40.31 23.85
N GLY A 12 -24.85 -40.55 23.44
CA GLY A 12 -25.91 -39.55 23.46
C GLY A 12 -26.18 -39.00 24.86
N LYS A 13 -26.20 -39.88 25.87
CA LYS A 13 -26.39 -39.48 27.27
C LYS A 13 -25.23 -38.64 27.80
N THR A 14 -23.99 -39.03 27.50
CA THR A 14 -22.78 -38.28 27.88
C THR A 14 -22.69 -36.90 27.20
N LEU A 15 -23.07 -36.82 25.91
CA LEU A 15 -23.12 -35.55 25.17
C LEU A 15 -24.16 -34.58 25.77
N TYR A 16 -25.28 -35.11 26.26
CA TYR A 16 -26.34 -34.35 26.91
C TYR A 16 -26.00 -33.96 28.36
N GLU A 17 -25.31 -34.80 29.12
CA GLU A 17 -24.87 -34.50 30.49
C GLU A 17 -23.78 -33.40 30.52
N HIS A 18 -22.96 -33.31 29.47
CA HIS A 18 -21.89 -32.32 29.34
C HIS A 18 -22.12 -31.30 28.23
N LYS A 19 -23.33 -30.73 28.12
CA LYS A 19 -23.73 -29.77 27.06
C LYS A 19 -22.69 -28.69 26.76
N LYS A 20 -22.10 -28.07 27.80
CA LYS A 20 -21.07 -27.02 27.64
C LYS A 20 -19.78 -27.56 26.99
N LYS A 21 -19.33 -28.77 27.38
CA LYS A 21 -18.13 -29.41 26.81
C LYS A 21 -18.38 -29.88 25.38
N THR A 22 -19.58 -30.41 25.11
CA THR A 22 -20.00 -30.82 23.77
C THR A 22 -20.05 -29.63 22.81
N ILE A 23 -20.62 -28.49 23.23
CA ILE A 23 -20.62 -27.26 22.43
C ILE A 23 -19.18 -26.78 22.16
N ALA A 24 -18.34 -26.73 23.19
CA ALA A 24 -16.95 -26.31 23.04
C ALA A 24 -16.16 -27.24 22.09
N ALA A 25 -16.34 -28.56 22.21
CA ALA A 25 -15.72 -29.54 21.32
C ALA A 25 -16.23 -29.40 19.89
N GLY A 26 -17.53 -29.18 19.69
CA GLY A 26 -18.11 -28.91 18.37
C GLY A 26 -17.53 -27.67 17.71
N ILE A 27 -17.41 -26.56 18.45
CA ILE A 27 -16.77 -25.33 17.96
C ILE A 27 -15.31 -25.60 17.60
N LEU A 28 -14.57 -26.32 18.45
CA LEU A 28 -13.17 -26.65 18.20
C LEU A 28 -12.98 -27.50 16.95
N VAL A 29 -13.84 -28.50 16.72
CA VAL A 29 -13.83 -29.32 15.50
C VAL A 29 -14.12 -28.46 14.26
N CYS A 30 -15.11 -27.57 14.31
CA CYS A 30 -15.40 -26.66 13.19
C CYS A 30 -14.23 -25.72 12.89
N VAL A 31 -13.61 -25.14 13.91
CA VAL A 31 -12.44 -24.25 13.76
C VAL A 31 -11.24 -25.02 13.22
N ALA A 32 -10.95 -26.20 13.77
CA ALA A 32 -9.84 -27.04 13.33
C ALA A 32 -10.05 -27.55 11.89
N GLY A 33 -11.28 -27.98 11.55
CA GLY A 33 -11.64 -28.38 10.19
C GLY A 33 -11.46 -27.25 9.18
N ASN A 34 -11.92 -26.03 9.51
CA ASN A 34 -11.72 -24.87 8.65
C ASN A 34 -10.23 -24.49 8.50
N TYR A 35 -9.47 -24.57 9.59
CA TYR A 35 -8.03 -24.34 9.56
C TYR A 35 -7.30 -25.36 8.67
N ALA A 36 -7.60 -26.65 8.82
CA ALA A 36 -7.01 -27.72 8.03
C ALA A 36 -7.38 -27.59 6.53
N ALA A 37 -8.63 -27.27 6.22
CA ALA A 37 -9.08 -27.00 4.86
C ALA A 37 -8.32 -25.82 4.25
N THR A 38 -8.21 -24.70 4.98
CA THR A 38 -7.46 -23.52 4.54
C THR A 38 -5.97 -23.84 4.33
N TRP A 39 -5.35 -24.59 5.24
CA TRP A 39 -3.95 -25.00 5.12
C TRP A 39 -3.71 -25.90 3.90
N HIS A 40 -4.61 -26.85 3.65
CA HIS A 40 -4.53 -27.73 2.49
C HIS A 40 -4.69 -26.93 1.17
N MET A 41 -5.67 -26.03 1.10
CA MET A 41 -5.86 -25.15 -0.05
C MET A 41 -4.66 -24.24 -0.29
N ASN A 42 -4.12 -23.61 0.76
CA ASN A 42 -2.92 -22.79 0.66
C ASN A 42 -1.70 -23.60 0.18
N SER A 43 -1.61 -24.88 0.53
CA SER A 43 -0.56 -25.76 0.05
C SER A 43 -0.71 -26.09 -1.44
N LYS A 44 -1.94 -26.34 -1.91
CA LYS A 44 -2.23 -26.50 -3.34
C LYS A 44 -1.90 -25.24 -4.14
N ILE A 45 -2.29 -24.07 -3.63
CA ILE A 45 -1.99 -22.77 -4.23
C ILE A 45 -0.47 -22.60 -4.36
N ARG A 46 0.30 -22.77 -3.28
CA ARG A 46 1.76 -22.69 -3.32
C ARG A 46 2.37 -23.64 -4.34
N ARG A 47 1.86 -24.87 -4.42
CA ARG A 47 2.33 -25.84 -5.41
C ARG A 47 2.08 -25.36 -6.84
N ALA A 48 0.91 -24.78 -7.12
CA ALA A 48 0.59 -24.25 -8.45
C ALA A 48 1.54 -23.11 -8.84
N TYR A 49 1.79 -22.16 -7.93
CA TYR A 49 2.76 -21.08 -8.18
C TYR A 49 4.19 -21.59 -8.30
N ALA A 50 4.60 -22.55 -7.47
CA ALA A 50 5.93 -23.16 -7.54
C ALA A 50 6.18 -23.83 -8.89
N LEU A 51 5.18 -24.52 -9.43
CA LEU A 51 5.26 -25.11 -10.78
C LEU A 51 5.38 -24.05 -11.88
N GLN A 52 4.79 -22.86 -11.69
CA GLN A 52 4.98 -21.76 -12.64
C GLN A 52 6.36 -21.11 -12.50
N ALA A 53 6.79 -20.78 -11.28
CA ALA A 53 8.11 -20.22 -11.02
C ALA A 53 9.23 -21.14 -11.53
N LYS A 54 9.07 -22.47 -11.39
CA LYS A 54 10.02 -23.45 -11.91
C LYS A 54 10.21 -23.35 -13.43
N LYS A 55 9.18 -22.96 -14.19
CA LYS A 55 9.32 -22.81 -15.65
C LYS A 55 10.38 -21.77 -15.99
N TYR A 56 10.37 -20.63 -15.29
CA TYR A 56 11.38 -19.58 -15.44
C TYR A 56 12.76 -20.05 -15.00
N GLY A 57 12.86 -20.86 -13.94
CA GLY A 57 14.16 -21.41 -13.52
C GLY A 57 14.71 -22.53 -14.41
N ASP A 58 13.85 -23.22 -15.18
CA ASP A 58 14.23 -24.23 -16.16
C ASP A 58 14.65 -23.59 -17.52
N GLU A 59 14.47 -22.27 -17.71
CA GLU A 59 14.85 -21.58 -18.93
C GLU A 59 16.38 -21.48 -19.05
N PRO A 60 16.96 -21.78 -20.22
CA PRO A 60 18.40 -21.68 -20.42
C PRO A 60 18.83 -20.22 -20.51
N ILE A 61 19.91 -19.86 -19.81
CA ILE A 61 20.55 -18.55 -19.89
C ILE A 61 21.86 -18.64 -20.69
N SER A 62 22.28 -17.51 -21.27
CA SER A 62 23.59 -17.44 -21.93
C SER A 62 24.71 -17.64 -20.91
N PRO A 63 25.85 -18.28 -21.26
CA PRO A 63 27.01 -18.38 -20.36
C PRO A 63 27.59 -17.03 -19.92
N GLU A 64 27.29 -15.97 -20.67
CA GLU A 64 27.72 -14.59 -20.40
C GLU A 64 26.75 -13.84 -19.46
N GLU A 65 25.53 -14.35 -19.30
CA GLU A 65 24.50 -13.74 -18.45
C GLU A 65 24.57 -14.31 -17.04
N THR A 66 24.55 -13.42 -16.05
CA THR A 66 24.41 -13.81 -14.65
C THR A 66 22.95 -13.85 -14.25
N PRO A 67 22.55 -14.78 -13.36
CA PRO A 67 21.21 -14.75 -12.78
C PRO A 67 20.89 -13.39 -12.15
N ARG A 68 19.66 -12.92 -12.31
CA ARG A 68 19.20 -11.65 -11.76
C ARG A 68 19.30 -11.65 -10.23
N ARG A 69 19.83 -10.55 -9.70
CA ARG A 69 20.08 -10.34 -8.27
C ARG A 69 18.97 -9.49 -7.66
N VAL A 70 18.32 -10.04 -6.64
CA VAL A 70 17.22 -9.41 -5.92
C VAL A 70 17.64 -9.13 -4.49
N LEU A 71 17.67 -7.86 -4.12
CA LEU A 71 17.92 -7.43 -2.75
C LEU A 71 16.60 -7.37 -1.98
N VAL A 72 16.43 -8.24 -1.01
CA VAL A 72 15.25 -8.27 -0.14
C VAL A 72 15.50 -7.44 1.10
N LEU A 73 14.70 -6.38 1.28
CA LEU A 73 14.72 -5.54 2.47
C LEU A 73 13.55 -5.90 3.38
N ALA A 74 13.83 -6.50 4.53
CA ALA A 74 12.81 -6.93 5.48
C ALA A 74 12.94 -6.20 6.81
N ASN A 75 11.83 -5.64 7.30
CA ASN A 75 11.76 -5.12 8.67
C ASN A 75 11.43 -6.26 9.64
N THR A 76 12.30 -6.48 10.64
CA THR A 76 12.15 -7.60 11.60
C THR A 76 11.61 -7.17 12.97
N SER A 77 11.03 -5.97 13.05
CA SER A 77 10.37 -5.45 14.24
C SER A 77 9.26 -6.40 14.75
N SER A 78 8.92 -6.33 16.05
CA SER A 78 8.03 -7.29 16.73
C SER A 78 6.66 -7.51 16.07
N ASN A 79 6.13 -6.50 15.34
CA ASN A 79 4.85 -6.61 14.63
C ASN A 79 4.98 -7.20 13.22
N GLU A 80 6.19 -7.28 12.67
CA GLU A 80 6.48 -7.71 11.29
C GLU A 80 7.20 -9.07 11.23
N ARG A 81 7.50 -9.69 12.37
CA ARG A 81 8.07 -11.06 12.40
C ARG A 81 7.20 -12.08 11.68
N SER A 82 5.88 -12.00 11.86
CA SER A 82 4.93 -12.86 11.12
C SER A 82 4.97 -12.60 9.62
N CYS A 83 5.22 -11.35 9.20
CA CYS A 83 5.34 -10.98 7.79
C CYS A 83 6.57 -11.64 7.16
N TYR A 84 7.72 -11.63 7.85
CA TYR A 84 8.92 -12.33 7.39
C TYR A 84 8.71 -13.85 7.30
N ASP A 85 8.04 -14.45 8.28
CA ASP A 85 7.70 -15.87 8.25
C ASP A 85 6.75 -16.22 7.09
N ASP A 86 5.82 -15.33 6.75
CA ASP A 86 4.95 -15.49 5.58
C ASP A 86 5.71 -15.31 4.27
N PHE A 87 6.66 -14.37 4.19
CA PHE A 87 7.52 -14.20 3.03
C PHE A 87 8.36 -15.46 2.77
N THR A 88 9.02 -16.00 3.80
CA THR A 88 9.85 -17.20 3.69
C THR A 88 9.06 -18.44 3.27
N LYS A 89 7.77 -18.53 3.62
CA LYS A 89 6.90 -19.66 3.25
C LYS A 89 6.26 -19.51 1.88
N ASN A 90 5.90 -18.30 1.48
CA ASN A 90 5.00 -18.07 0.34
C ASN A 90 5.69 -17.48 -0.89
N ALA A 91 6.70 -16.61 -0.72
CA ALA A 91 7.33 -15.88 -1.81
C ALA A 91 8.78 -16.32 -2.06
N LEU A 92 9.58 -16.44 -1.00
CA LEU A 92 11.01 -16.81 -1.12
C LEU A 92 11.26 -18.11 -1.91
N PRO A 93 10.48 -19.20 -1.73
CA PRO A 93 10.67 -20.42 -2.51
C PRO A 93 10.42 -20.19 -4.01
N LEU A 94 9.51 -19.30 -4.38
CA LEU A 94 9.22 -18.98 -5.77
C LEU A 94 10.40 -18.26 -6.43
N LEU A 95 11.01 -17.30 -5.72
CA LEU A 95 12.18 -16.57 -6.22
C LEU A 95 13.36 -17.51 -6.48
N HIS A 96 13.62 -18.44 -5.56
CA HIS A 96 14.67 -19.45 -5.74
C HIS A 96 14.36 -20.45 -6.86
N LEU A 97 13.09 -20.88 -6.99
CA LEU A 97 12.68 -21.78 -8.08
C LEU A 97 12.77 -21.11 -9.46
N ALA A 98 12.65 -19.79 -9.52
CA ALA A 98 12.84 -19.01 -10.74
C ALA A 98 14.32 -18.74 -11.08
N GLY A 99 15.27 -19.26 -10.29
CA GLY A 99 16.70 -19.09 -10.54
C GLY A 99 17.27 -17.72 -10.14
N LEU A 100 16.53 -16.93 -9.34
CA LEU A 100 17.01 -15.61 -8.89
C LEU A 100 18.02 -15.73 -7.75
N GLN A 101 19.08 -14.91 -7.78
CA GLN A 101 19.97 -14.73 -6.64
C GLN A 101 19.30 -13.78 -5.65
N VAL A 102 18.95 -14.29 -4.46
CA VAL A 102 18.19 -13.51 -3.46
C VAL A 102 19.07 -13.23 -2.25
N ASP A 103 19.40 -11.96 -2.04
CA ASP A 103 20.16 -11.49 -0.90
C ASP A 103 19.22 -10.81 0.11
N ILE A 104 19.13 -11.33 1.33
CA ILE A 104 18.15 -10.86 2.32
C ILE A 104 18.84 -10.04 3.41
N ILE A 105 18.51 -8.75 3.48
CA ILE A 105 18.92 -7.86 4.57
C ILE A 105 17.76 -7.66 5.54
N LYS A 106 17.98 -8.10 6.78
CA LYS A 106 17.08 -7.88 7.90
C LYS A 106 17.47 -6.58 8.59
N ALA A 107 16.59 -5.59 8.52
CA ALA A 107 16.76 -4.37 9.26
C ALA A 107 16.11 -4.49 10.64
N GLU A 108 16.77 -3.89 11.63
CA GLU A 108 16.27 -3.80 13.00
C GLU A 108 15.37 -2.56 13.19
N ASN A 109 15.61 -1.51 12.39
CA ASN A 109 14.96 -0.22 12.51
C ASN A 109 14.56 0.35 11.15
N GLU A 110 13.50 1.18 11.14
CA GLU A 110 13.04 1.89 9.95
C GLU A 110 14.09 2.81 9.33
N LYS A 111 14.89 3.50 10.17
CA LYS A 111 15.99 4.36 9.70
C LYS A 111 17.08 3.58 8.95
N GLN A 112 17.32 2.34 9.37
CA GLN A 112 18.28 1.47 8.69
C GLN A 112 17.77 1.09 7.30
N LEU A 113 16.47 0.80 7.14
CA LEU A 113 15.86 0.54 5.84
C LEU A 113 15.98 1.74 4.90
N GLU A 114 15.72 2.94 5.43
CA GLU A 114 15.85 4.18 4.66
C GLU A 114 17.29 4.40 4.18
N ALA A 115 18.28 4.22 5.07
CA ALA A 115 19.69 4.35 4.72
C ALA A 115 20.16 3.28 3.72
N LEU A 116 19.71 2.03 3.87
CA LEU A 116 19.99 0.96 2.92
C LEU A 116 19.42 1.32 1.55
N ALA A 117 18.14 1.69 1.48
CA ALA A 117 17.45 2.06 0.25
C ALA A 117 18.12 3.23 -0.50
N ALA A 118 18.69 4.19 0.25
CA ALA A 118 19.45 5.30 -0.31
C ALA A 118 20.79 4.87 -0.95
N ALA A 119 21.43 3.86 -0.37
CA ALA A 119 22.76 3.38 -0.76
C ALA A 119 22.73 2.40 -1.94
N VAL A 120 21.65 1.63 -2.13
CA VAL A 120 21.59 0.58 -3.16
C VAL A 120 21.85 1.15 -4.56
N ASP A 121 22.67 0.45 -5.33
CA ASP A 121 22.96 0.75 -6.73
C ASP A 121 22.89 -0.53 -7.60
N THR A 122 22.86 -0.33 -8.91
CA THR A 122 22.90 -1.36 -9.97
C THR A 122 24.06 -2.35 -9.85
N GLN A 123 25.16 -1.93 -9.21
CA GLN A 123 26.29 -2.82 -8.99
C GLN A 123 26.00 -3.90 -7.95
N GLU A 124 25.10 -3.66 -7.00
CA GLU A 124 24.79 -4.58 -5.90
C GLU A 124 23.60 -5.47 -6.24
N ALA A 125 22.57 -4.93 -6.87
CA ALA A 125 21.34 -5.65 -7.21
C ALA A 125 20.66 -5.10 -8.46
N ASP A 126 19.82 -5.93 -9.07
CA ASP A 126 19.05 -5.57 -10.26
C ASP A 126 17.60 -5.20 -9.90
N ALA A 127 17.12 -5.63 -8.73
CA ALA A 127 15.79 -5.31 -8.19
C ALA A 127 15.80 -5.24 -6.66
N ILE A 128 14.92 -4.40 -6.10
CA ILE A 128 14.67 -4.34 -4.65
C ILE A 128 13.33 -5.00 -4.36
N TYR A 129 13.27 -5.90 -3.38
CA TYR A 129 12.03 -6.53 -2.93
C TYR A 129 11.76 -6.24 -1.46
N ILE A 130 10.72 -5.45 -1.18
CA ILE A 130 10.40 -4.96 0.16
C ILE A 130 9.47 -5.94 0.85
N VAL A 131 9.83 -6.40 2.04
CA VAL A 131 9.00 -7.28 2.87
C VAL A 131 8.44 -6.48 4.04
N GLY A 132 7.19 -6.05 3.92
CA GLY A 132 6.54 -5.22 4.94
C GLY A 132 5.14 -4.73 4.55
N GLY A 133 4.65 -3.75 5.30
CA GLY A 133 3.42 -3.02 4.97
C GLY A 133 3.68 -1.65 4.34
N ASP A 134 2.63 -0.83 4.26
CA ASP A 134 2.71 0.52 3.68
C ASP A 134 3.74 1.42 4.38
N GLY A 135 3.93 1.30 5.70
CA GLY A 135 4.92 2.09 6.44
C GLY A 135 6.34 1.76 6.03
N THR A 136 6.67 0.47 5.96
CA THR A 136 7.98 -0.02 5.49
C THR A 136 8.24 0.37 4.03
N LEU A 137 7.22 0.28 3.16
CA LEU A 137 7.28 0.80 1.79
C LEU A 137 7.57 2.31 1.77
N GLY A 138 6.85 3.10 2.57
CA GLY A 138 7.04 4.55 2.65
C GLY A 138 8.45 4.96 3.05
N ARG A 139 9.10 4.23 3.98
CA ARG A 139 10.50 4.48 4.39
C ARG A 139 11.50 4.22 3.26
N VAL A 140 11.35 3.12 2.55
CA VAL A 140 12.23 2.78 1.41
C VAL A 140 12.05 3.81 0.28
N VAL A 141 10.80 4.16 -0.04
CA VAL A 141 10.50 5.18 -1.05
C VAL A 141 11.08 6.53 -0.67
N THR A 142 10.95 6.93 0.59
CA THR A 142 11.55 8.15 1.13
C THR A 142 13.07 8.14 1.00
N GLY A 143 13.75 7.05 1.38
CA GLY A 143 15.20 6.93 1.27
C GLY A 143 15.72 7.06 -0.16
N ILE A 144 14.99 6.48 -1.13
CA ILE A 144 15.32 6.60 -2.56
C ILE A 144 15.11 8.02 -3.06
N LEU A 145 13.91 8.58 -2.84
CA LEU A 145 13.50 9.85 -3.44
C LEU A 145 14.07 11.10 -2.76
N ARG A 146 14.63 10.97 -1.55
CA ARG A 146 15.43 12.03 -0.91
C ARG A 146 16.76 12.25 -1.62
N ASN A 147 17.37 11.18 -2.12
CA ASN A 147 18.71 11.22 -2.70
C ASN A 147 18.69 11.27 -4.23
N ARG A 148 17.59 10.84 -4.86
CA ARG A 148 17.48 10.67 -6.32
C ARG A 148 16.11 11.12 -6.81
N GLU A 149 16.01 11.61 -8.05
CA GLU A 149 14.72 12.00 -8.62
C GLU A 149 13.89 10.81 -9.13
N LYS A 150 14.54 9.68 -9.43
CA LYS A 150 13.92 8.45 -9.93
C LYS A 150 14.53 7.23 -9.24
N SER A 151 13.75 6.14 -9.12
CA SER A 151 14.31 4.87 -8.67
C SER A 151 15.34 4.37 -9.68
N VAL A 152 16.53 4.01 -9.18
CA VAL A 152 17.57 3.38 -10.01
C VAL A 152 17.23 1.92 -10.29
N LEU A 153 16.58 1.26 -9.33
CA LEU A 153 16.16 -0.14 -9.42
C LEU A 153 14.63 -0.25 -9.31
N PRO A 154 14.01 -1.18 -10.04
CA PRO A 154 12.60 -1.49 -9.87
C PRO A 154 12.33 -2.14 -8.50
N ILE A 155 11.15 -1.83 -7.95
CA ILE A 155 10.77 -2.17 -6.58
C ILE A 155 9.58 -3.13 -6.58
N GLY A 156 9.74 -4.32 -6.01
CA GLY A 156 8.63 -5.20 -5.67
C GLY A 156 8.27 -5.09 -4.18
N VAL A 157 7.01 -5.41 -3.84
CA VAL A 157 6.51 -5.31 -2.46
C VAL A 157 5.74 -6.56 -2.08
N PHE A 158 6.21 -7.27 -1.07
CA PHE A 158 5.47 -8.36 -0.44
C PHE A 158 4.37 -7.78 0.47
N PRO A 159 3.09 -8.14 0.27
CA PRO A 159 1.95 -7.57 1.00
C PRO A 159 1.85 -8.13 2.43
N GLY A 160 2.78 -7.73 3.30
CA GLY A 160 2.89 -8.22 4.67
C GLY A 160 2.22 -7.35 5.73
N GLY A 161 1.75 -6.16 5.35
CA GLY A 161 1.05 -5.25 6.23
C GLY A 161 -0.38 -5.70 6.56
N TYR A 162 -0.93 -5.12 7.63
CA TYR A 162 -2.29 -5.42 8.08
C TYR A 162 -3.36 -4.99 7.07
N ASP A 163 -3.15 -3.85 6.39
CA ASP A 163 -4.12 -3.25 5.47
C ASP A 163 -3.65 -3.16 4.01
N ASN A 164 -2.35 -2.93 3.79
CA ASN A 164 -1.72 -2.76 2.47
C ASN A 164 -2.51 -1.82 1.56
N LEU A 165 -2.87 -0.63 2.08
CA LEU A 165 -3.72 0.33 1.39
C LEU A 165 -3.10 0.81 0.08
N SER A 166 -1.77 0.97 0.03
CA SER A 166 -1.06 1.38 -1.18
C SER A 166 -1.29 0.36 -2.31
N LEU A 167 -1.02 -0.92 -2.05
CA LEU A 167 -1.19 -2.00 -3.02
C LEU A 167 -2.67 -2.20 -3.41
N LYS A 168 -3.60 -2.12 -2.45
CA LYS A 168 -5.04 -2.15 -2.71
C LYS A 168 -5.52 -1.04 -3.66
N ARG A 169 -4.90 0.14 -3.62
CA ARG A 169 -5.22 1.24 -4.53
C ARG A 169 -4.58 1.08 -5.90
N LEU A 170 -3.32 0.62 -5.95
CA LEU A 170 -2.59 0.45 -7.21
C LEU A 170 -3.15 -0.70 -8.06
N VAL A 171 -3.52 -1.81 -7.42
CA VAL A 171 -3.99 -3.02 -8.09
C VAL A 171 -5.19 -3.61 -7.32
N PRO A 172 -6.36 -2.95 -7.38
CA PRO A 172 -7.50 -3.34 -6.57
C PRO A 172 -7.97 -4.76 -6.87
N HIS A 173 -7.99 -5.18 -8.14
CA HIS A 173 -8.47 -6.52 -8.52
C HIS A 173 -7.58 -7.68 -8.04
N VAL A 174 -6.34 -7.42 -7.57
CA VAL A 174 -5.48 -8.45 -6.93
C VAL A 174 -5.54 -8.36 -5.40
N PHE A 175 -5.51 -7.15 -4.85
CA PHE A 175 -5.33 -6.96 -3.40
C PHE A 175 -6.63 -6.65 -2.62
N VAL A 176 -7.75 -6.33 -3.29
CA VAL A 176 -9.06 -6.01 -2.69
C VAL A 176 -10.03 -7.20 -2.59
N PRO A 177 -10.15 -8.14 -3.56
CA PRO A 177 -11.18 -9.19 -3.50
C PRO A 177 -11.22 -9.96 -2.17
N GLU A 178 -12.44 -10.10 -1.64
CA GLU A 178 -12.78 -10.31 -0.22
C GLU A 178 -12.69 -11.76 0.32
N SER A 179 -12.43 -12.81 -0.46
CA SER A 179 -12.88 -14.14 -0.02
C SER A 179 -11.88 -15.00 0.77
N THR A 180 -10.61 -14.65 0.89
CA THR A 180 -9.66 -15.71 1.27
C THR A 180 -8.51 -15.24 2.14
N LYS A 181 -8.34 -15.94 3.26
CA LYS A 181 -7.08 -16.10 4.00
C LYS A 181 -6.02 -16.82 3.14
N ASP A 182 -6.08 -16.63 1.82
CA ASP A 182 -5.22 -17.31 0.90
C ASP A 182 -3.90 -16.57 0.74
N VAL A 183 -2.98 -17.30 0.17
CA VAL A 183 -1.61 -16.85 -0.09
C VAL A 183 -1.46 -16.33 -1.51
N ARG A 184 -2.55 -16.18 -2.31
CA ARG A 184 -2.45 -15.82 -3.74
C ARG A 184 -1.83 -14.45 -3.91
N ARG A 185 -2.30 -13.43 -3.18
CA ARG A 185 -1.73 -12.08 -3.22
C ARG A 185 -0.22 -12.03 -2.91
N MET A 186 0.23 -12.90 -2.00
CA MET A 186 1.64 -13.00 -1.62
C MET A 186 2.45 -13.65 -2.73
N CYS A 187 1.91 -14.70 -3.35
CA CYS A 187 2.55 -15.39 -4.48
C CYS A 187 2.55 -14.51 -5.74
N GLU A 188 1.45 -13.81 -6.05
CA GLU A 188 1.34 -12.92 -7.20
C GLU A 188 2.31 -11.74 -7.14
N SER A 189 2.54 -11.19 -5.95
CA SER A 189 3.59 -10.17 -5.77
C SER A 189 4.98 -10.69 -6.14
N ALA A 190 5.32 -11.93 -5.73
CA ALA A 190 6.60 -12.54 -6.10
C ALA A 190 6.66 -12.88 -7.59
N MET A 191 5.56 -13.39 -8.16
CA MET A 191 5.48 -13.65 -9.60
C MET A 191 5.61 -12.38 -10.44
N ALA A 192 5.03 -11.25 -10.02
CA ALA A 192 5.19 -9.99 -10.74
C ALA A 192 6.66 -9.55 -10.87
N LEU A 193 7.49 -9.86 -9.85
CA LEU A 193 8.94 -9.63 -9.91
C LEU A 193 9.64 -10.62 -10.84
N ILE A 194 9.28 -11.91 -10.77
CA ILE A 194 9.84 -12.97 -11.64
C ILE A 194 9.56 -12.65 -13.11
N GLU A 195 8.33 -12.25 -13.42
CA GLU A 195 7.83 -11.96 -14.77
C GLU A 195 8.18 -10.55 -15.27
N GLU A 196 8.86 -9.76 -14.45
CA GLU A 196 9.27 -8.39 -14.77
C GLU A 196 8.10 -7.46 -15.14
N GLN A 197 6.93 -7.70 -14.55
CA GLN A 197 5.74 -6.88 -14.74
C GLN A 197 5.86 -5.57 -13.97
N SER A 198 6.56 -4.60 -14.56
CA SER A 198 6.78 -3.28 -13.96
C SER A 198 5.77 -2.25 -14.45
N ARG A 199 5.41 -1.31 -13.57
CA ARG A 199 4.59 -0.14 -13.86
C ARG A 199 5.21 1.09 -13.21
N LYS A 200 5.15 2.22 -13.89
CA LYS A 200 5.56 3.51 -13.31
C LYS A 200 4.49 3.99 -12.32
N VAL A 201 4.92 4.32 -11.11
CA VAL A 201 4.07 4.82 -10.04
C VAL A 201 4.65 6.12 -9.53
N ALA A 202 3.89 7.21 -9.62
CA ALA A 202 4.31 8.48 -9.08
C ALA A 202 4.24 8.47 -7.55
N ALA A 203 5.10 9.24 -6.89
CA ALA A 203 5.05 9.46 -5.43
C ALA A 203 4.53 10.87 -5.09
N PHE A 204 3.92 11.02 -3.94
CA PHE A 204 3.63 12.32 -3.35
C PHE A 204 4.72 12.70 -2.35
N GLU A 205 4.94 14.00 -2.21
CA GLU A 205 5.80 14.62 -1.22
C GLU A 205 4.95 15.17 -0.09
N PHE A 206 5.36 14.90 1.15
CA PHE A 206 4.73 15.35 2.37
C PHE A 206 5.75 16.11 3.21
N VAL A 207 5.41 17.34 3.59
CA VAL A 207 6.23 18.20 4.43
C VAL A 207 5.36 18.74 5.57
N LEU A 208 5.85 18.58 6.80
CA LEU A 208 5.26 19.19 7.98
C LEU A 208 6.14 20.39 8.37
N GLU A 209 5.62 21.61 8.26
CA GLU A 209 6.37 22.81 8.66
C GLU A 209 6.54 22.81 10.19
N GLY A 210 7.79 22.81 10.67
CA GLY A 210 8.17 22.88 12.08
C GLY A 210 8.90 24.18 12.43
N ASP A 211 9.00 24.49 13.73
CA ASP A 211 9.51 25.78 14.24
C ASP A 211 11.03 25.98 14.05
N GLU A 212 11.82 24.90 13.94
CA GLU A 212 13.27 24.99 13.73
C GLU A 212 13.77 23.94 12.72
N SER A 213 14.34 24.40 11.62
CA SER A 213 14.91 23.66 10.46
C SER A 213 13.91 23.27 9.37
N ALA A 214 14.37 23.33 8.12
CA ALA A 214 13.64 22.82 6.96
C ALA A 214 13.30 21.34 7.19
N ALA A 215 12.02 21.04 7.46
CA ALA A 215 11.57 19.69 7.68
C ALA A 215 11.87 18.82 6.46
N GLU A 216 12.53 17.69 6.67
CA GLU A 216 12.90 16.79 5.58
C GLU A 216 11.64 16.21 4.91
N PRO A 217 11.52 16.27 3.57
CA PRO A 217 10.36 15.75 2.89
C PRO A 217 10.22 14.24 3.08
N ILE A 218 9.00 13.78 3.31
CA ILE A 218 8.63 12.36 3.34
C ILE A 218 7.96 12.04 2.01
N TYR A 219 8.38 10.97 1.35
CA TYR A 219 7.76 10.53 0.11
C TYR A 219 6.90 9.28 0.33
N GLY A 220 5.76 9.21 -0.34
CA GLY A 220 4.84 8.08 -0.20
C GLY A 220 4.04 7.81 -1.47
N ILE A 221 3.40 6.64 -1.49
CA ILE A 221 2.52 6.17 -2.58
C ILE A 221 1.10 5.88 -2.05
N GLY A 222 0.95 5.79 -0.72
CA GLY A 222 -0.32 5.52 -0.05
C GLY A 222 -1.22 6.75 0.06
N ASP A 223 -1.89 6.87 1.19
CA ASP A 223 -2.70 8.03 1.55
C ASP A 223 -2.15 8.79 2.74
N VAL A 224 -2.53 10.05 2.80
CA VAL A 224 -2.44 10.88 4.00
C VAL A 224 -3.85 11.00 4.57
N GLY A 225 -4.06 10.65 5.83
CA GLY A 225 -5.39 10.66 6.41
C GLY A 225 -5.42 10.98 7.90
N ALA A 226 -6.47 11.68 8.30
CA ALA A 226 -6.80 11.98 9.69
C ALA A 226 -8.31 11.81 9.89
N GLY A 227 -8.73 11.38 11.07
CA GLY A 227 -10.15 11.30 11.39
C GLY A 227 -10.53 10.11 12.26
N TRP A 228 -11.83 10.04 12.53
CA TRP A 228 -12.42 9.05 13.42
C TRP A 228 -12.26 7.63 12.88
N PHE A 229 -12.48 7.42 11.59
CA PHE A 229 -12.44 6.09 10.99
C PHE A 229 -11.03 5.50 11.04
N ARG A 230 -10.02 6.25 10.58
CA ARG A 230 -8.61 5.80 10.65
C ARG A 230 -8.18 5.50 12.08
N HIS A 231 -8.57 6.34 13.04
CA HIS A 231 -8.30 6.15 14.46
C HIS A 231 -8.93 4.88 15.04
N ILE A 232 -10.20 4.61 14.72
CA ILE A 232 -10.91 3.40 15.16
C ILE A 232 -10.25 2.15 14.56
N GLU A 233 -9.89 2.19 13.28
CA GLU A 233 -9.21 1.08 12.60
C GLU A 233 -7.83 0.79 13.18
N GLU A 234 -7.10 1.78 13.69
CA GLU A 234 -5.83 1.53 14.38
C GLU A 234 -6.06 0.86 15.75
N ARG A 235 -7.07 1.30 16.51
CA ARG A 235 -7.39 0.71 17.82
C ARG A 235 -7.85 -0.74 17.75
N ARG A 236 -8.41 -1.18 16.62
CA ARG A 236 -8.83 -2.59 16.44
C ARG A 236 -7.67 -3.57 16.65
N ARG A 237 -6.42 -3.16 16.45
CA ARG A 237 -5.23 -3.99 16.66
C ARG A 237 -5.10 -4.45 18.12
N LYS A 238 -5.55 -3.62 19.07
CA LYS A 238 -5.57 -3.96 20.51
C LYS A 238 -6.70 -4.93 20.88
N LEU A 239 -7.70 -5.09 20.02
CA LEU A 239 -8.91 -5.91 20.24
C LEU A 239 -8.79 -7.32 19.61
N TRP A 240 -7.56 -7.87 19.56
CA TRP A 240 -7.26 -9.16 18.92
C TRP A 240 -8.10 -10.33 19.45
N TYR A 241 -8.49 -10.28 20.72
CA TYR A 241 -9.29 -11.30 21.41
C TYR A 241 -10.75 -11.41 20.91
N PHE A 242 -11.28 -10.40 20.20
CA PHE A 242 -12.63 -10.44 19.63
C PHE A 242 -12.71 -11.11 18.24
N GLY A 243 -11.59 -11.63 17.71
CA GLY A 243 -11.56 -12.40 16.46
C GLY A 243 -12.17 -11.65 15.28
N ALA A 244 -13.12 -12.27 14.58
CA ALA A 244 -13.79 -11.68 13.41
C ALA A 244 -14.66 -10.46 13.74
N MET A 245 -15.17 -10.35 14.97
CA MET A 245 -16.00 -9.21 15.39
C MET A 245 -15.19 -8.00 15.85
N LYS A 246 -13.85 -8.11 15.96
CA LYS A 246 -12.98 -7.04 16.49
C LYS A 246 -13.20 -5.69 15.80
N ARG A 247 -13.39 -5.70 14.48
CA ARG A 247 -13.51 -4.47 13.67
C ARG A 247 -14.84 -3.77 13.94
N ARG A 248 -15.97 -4.49 13.84
CA ARG A 248 -17.30 -3.96 14.18
C ARG A 248 -17.40 -3.52 15.64
N TRP A 249 -16.77 -4.26 16.55
CA TRP A 249 -16.70 -3.92 17.97
C TRP A 249 -15.89 -2.65 18.23
N ALA A 250 -14.80 -2.42 17.50
CA ALA A 250 -14.01 -1.18 17.62
C ALA A 250 -14.87 0.06 17.38
N TYR A 251 -15.67 0.06 16.30
CA TYR A 251 -16.61 1.16 16.01
C TYR A 251 -17.64 1.36 17.11
N PHE A 252 -18.26 0.29 17.57
CA PHE A 252 -19.25 0.36 18.65
C PHE A 252 -18.65 0.88 19.96
N TRP A 253 -17.50 0.32 20.37
CA TRP A 253 -16.83 0.63 21.62
C TRP A 253 -16.32 2.07 21.68
N GLU A 254 -15.79 2.58 20.56
CA GLU A 254 -15.35 3.97 20.49
C GLU A 254 -16.51 4.97 20.55
N MET A 255 -17.61 4.68 19.86
CA MET A 255 -18.81 5.53 19.89
C MET A 255 -19.60 5.44 21.21
N LEU A 256 -19.39 4.37 21.99
CA LEU A 256 -19.88 4.30 23.36
C LEU A 256 -19.08 5.23 24.29
N LYS A 257 -17.74 5.18 24.18
CA LYS A 257 -16.82 5.97 25.02
C LYS A 257 -16.84 7.47 24.72
N ARG A 258 -16.94 7.84 23.44
CA ARG A 258 -16.74 9.22 22.98
C ARG A 258 -17.77 9.57 21.92
N SER A 259 -18.14 10.85 21.86
CA SER A 259 -19.00 11.35 20.79
C SER A 259 -18.14 11.82 19.62
N PRO A 260 -18.54 11.56 18.35
CA PRO A 260 -17.82 12.07 17.20
C PRO A 260 -17.86 13.59 17.18
N THR A 261 -16.68 14.20 17.08
CA THR A 261 -16.47 15.65 16.94
C THR A 261 -15.85 15.94 15.59
N ASP A 262 -16.39 16.93 14.90
CA ASP A 262 -15.90 17.33 13.58
C ASP A 262 -14.53 18.01 13.70
N MET A 263 -13.66 17.70 12.76
CA MET A 263 -12.42 18.42 12.49
C MET A 263 -12.72 19.59 11.55
N GLU A 264 -12.04 20.72 11.78
CA GLU A 264 -12.12 21.90 10.92
C GLU A 264 -10.71 22.25 10.46
N ALA A 265 -10.52 22.40 9.16
CA ALA A 265 -9.23 22.71 8.56
C ALA A 265 -9.39 23.70 7.41
N LYS A 266 -8.44 24.61 7.26
CA LYS A 266 -8.33 25.48 6.09
C LYS A 266 -7.43 24.80 5.06
N LEU A 267 -7.95 24.66 3.84
CA LEU A 267 -7.22 24.07 2.73
C LEU A 267 -6.90 25.17 1.70
N GLN A 268 -5.63 25.35 1.41
CA GLN A 268 -5.16 26.04 0.22
C GLN A 268 -4.73 24.98 -0.80
N TYR A 269 -5.24 25.03 -2.03
CA TYR A 269 -4.86 24.05 -3.06
C TYR A 269 -4.63 24.69 -4.42
N GLU A 270 -3.73 24.07 -5.17
CA GLU A 270 -3.55 24.31 -6.61
C GLU A 270 -4.33 23.24 -7.38
N GLU A 271 -5.15 23.64 -8.35
CA GLU A 271 -5.93 22.70 -9.16
C GLU A 271 -5.03 21.68 -9.89
N ALA A 272 -5.50 20.43 -9.97
CA ALA A 272 -4.85 19.44 -10.80
C ALA A 272 -4.87 19.86 -12.27
N CYS A 273 -3.72 19.80 -12.95
CA CYS A 273 -3.62 20.09 -14.37
C CYS A 273 -3.09 18.85 -15.09
N THR A 274 -3.79 18.44 -16.16
CA THR A 274 -3.42 17.32 -17.04
C THR A 274 -2.14 17.54 -17.86
N GLY A 275 -1.56 18.75 -17.79
CA GLY A 275 -0.38 19.17 -18.52
C GLY A 275 -0.68 20.42 -19.35
N CYS A 276 0.15 21.45 -19.19
CA CYS A 276 0.09 22.69 -19.96
C CYS A 276 1.50 23.27 -20.06
N ARG A 277 1.70 24.24 -20.96
CA ARG A 277 2.99 24.93 -21.13
C ARG A 277 3.61 25.50 -19.85
N ARG A 278 2.78 25.79 -18.84
CA ARG A 278 3.22 26.37 -17.56
C ARG A 278 3.72 25.33 -16.58
N CYS A 279 3.09 24.15 -16.52
CA CYS A 279 3.51 23.09 -15.58
C CYS A 279 4.50 22.10 -16.19
N ARG A 280 4.51 21.94 -17.52
CA ARG A 280 5.44 21.11 -18.28
C ARG A 280 6.09 21.99 -19.36
N PRO A 281 7.16 22.73 -19.04
CA PRO A 281 7.85 23.51 -20.05
C PRO A 281 8.38 22.58 -21.16
N PRO A 282 8.47 23.05 -22.41
CA PRO A 282 9.01 22.26 -23.50
C PRO A 282 10.39 21.75 -23.12
N VAL A 283 10.63 20.45 -23.32
CA VAL A 283 11.97 19.88 -23.21
C VAL A 283 12.81 20.56 -24.27
N VAL A 284 13.71 21.45 -23.84
CA VAL A 284 14.65 22.09 -24.75
C VAL A 284 15.56 20.99 -25.27
N PHE A 285 15.41 20.63 -26.55
CA PHE A 285 16.35 19.73 -27.20
C PHE A 285 17.69 20.46 -27.29
N GLU A 286 18.65 20.08 -26.44
CA GLU A 286 20.03 20.52 -26.60
C GLU A 286 20.64 19.72 -27.75
N PRO A 287 20.94 20.35 -28.91
CA PRO A 287 21.56 19.62 -30.01
C PRO A 287 22.92 19.09 -29.52
N PRO A 288 23.28 17.84 -29.88
CA PRO A 288 24.53 17.26 -29.44
C PRO A 288 25.71 18.14 -29.91
N ALA A 289 26.60 18.47 -28.97
CA ALA A 289 27.75 19.32 -29.25
C ALA A 289 28.64 18.70 -30.34
N TRP A 290 28.69 19.34 -31.51
CA TRP A 290 29.51 18.90 -32.62
C TRP A 290 31.00 19.05 -32.28
N ARG A 291 31.69 17.92 -32.15
CA ARG A 291 33.15 17.86 -32.16
C ARG A 291 33.65 17.73 -33.59
N TRP A 292 34.80 18.34 -33.88
CA TRP A 292 35.37 18.41 -35.22
C TRP A 292 35.59 17.05 -35.90
N TRP A 293 35.86 15.98 -35.14
CA TRP A 293 36.03 14.63 -35.65
C TRP A 293 34.74 13.98 -36.18
N HIS A 294 33.54 14.49 -35.83
CA HIS A 294 32.27 13.97 -36.34
C HIS A 294 32.07 14.19 -37.85
N ILE A 295 32.91 15.02 -38.49
CA ILE A 295 32.99 15.13 -39.95
C ILE A 295 33.46 13.80 -40.58
N LEU A 296 34.29 13.02 -39.87
CA LEU A 296 34.83 11.75 -40.36
C LEU A 296 33.97 10.55 -39.99
N THR A 297 33.30 10.58 -38.84
CA THR A 297 32.52 9.43 -38.32
C THR A 297 31.02 9.54 -38.56
N GLY A 298 30.55 10.64 -39.16
CA GLY A 298 29.13 10.95 -39.31
C GLY A 298 28.52 11.59 -38.06
N PRO A 299 27.27 12.09 -38.17
CA PRO A 299 26.57 12.76 -37.09
C PRO A 299 26.47 11.86 -35.85
N PRO A 300 26.58 12.42 -34.63
CA PRO A 300 26.39 11.65 -33.41
C PRO A 300 25.01 10.99 -33.43
N ARG A 301 24.98 9.68 -33.11
CA ARG A 301 23.72 8.95 -32.99
C ARG A 301 22.86 9.63 -31.92
N ILE A 302 21.73 10.17 -32.34
CA ILE A 302 20.69 10.62 -31.42
C ILE A 302 20.20 9.34 -30.74
N GLN A 303 20.45 9.21 -29.44
CA GLN A 303 19.68 8.27 -28.63
C GLN A 303 18.24 8.80 -28.65
N GLU A 304 17.42 8.26 -29.54
CA GLU A 304 15.98 8.42 -29.46
C GLU A 304 15.57 7.88 -28.10
N SER A 305 15.36 8.77 -27.13
CA SER A 305 14.68 8.38 -25.90
C SER A 305 13.32 7.84 -26.35
N ALA A 306 13.11 6.53 -26.20
CA ALA A 306 12.00 5.75 -26.74
C ALA A 306 10.60 6.14 -26.22
N GLU A 307 10.47 7.30 -25.58
CA GLU A 307 9.19 7.82 -25.11
C GLU A 307 8.83 9.02 -26.00
N GLU A 308 7.80 8.85 -26.82
CA GLU A 308 7.06 9.95 -27.45
C GLU A 308 6.53 10.86 -26.33
N LYS A 309 7.34 11.82 -25.88
CA LYS A 309 6.93 12.81 -24.89
C LYS A 309 5.84 13.67 -25.54
N LYS A 310 4.60 13.49 -25.06
CA LYS A 310 3.45 14.33 -25.44
C LYS A 310 3.84 15.81 -25.32
N ASP A 311 3.70 16.56 -26.41
CA ASP A 311 4.02 17.98 -26.41
C ASP A 311 2.87 18.79 -25.77
N TYR A 312 3.13 19.40 -24.61
CA TYR A 312 2.18 20.22 -23.87
C TYR A 312 2.30 21.71 -24.19
N SER A 313 3.21 22.11 -25.11
CA SER A 313 3.51 23.51 -25.43
C SER A 313 2.30 24.29 -25.92
N ASN A 314 1.39 23.60 -26.62
CA ASN A 314 0.18 24.19 -27.20
C ASN A 314 -1.01 24.24 -26.22
N ILE A 315 -0.91 23.55 -25.07
CA ILE A 315 -2.01 23.48 -24.10
C ILE A 315 -1.87 24.64 -23.11
N VAL A 316 -2.87 25.52 -23.07
CA VAL A 316 -2.95 26.64 -22.13
C VAL A 316 -4.02 26.34 -21.09
N ASN A 317 -3.63 26.30 -19.82
CA ASN A 317 -4.54 26.24 -18.69
C ASN A 317 -4.37 27.50 -17.84
N GLU A 318 -5.39 28.35 -17.81
CA GLU A 318 -5.36 29.61 -17.06
C GLU A 318 -5.42 29.43 -15.54
N ASN A 319 -6.00 28.32 -15.08
CA ASN A 319 -6.11 27.97 -13.67
C ASN A 319 -4.86 27.29 -13.12
N CYS A 320 -3.96 26.82 -14.00
CA CYS A 320 -2.70 26.21 -13.57
C CYS A 320 -1.81 27.24 -12.86
N GLY A 321 -1.37 26.89 -11.64
CA GLY A 321 -0.62 27.76 -10.74
C GLY A 321 -1.47 28.71 -9.88
N ARG A 322 -2.81 28.69 -10.01
CA ARG A 322 -3.68 29.50 -9.13
C ARG A 322 -3.98 28.75 -7.83
N VAL A 323 -3.76 29.41 -6.71
CA VAL A 323 -4.10 28.90 -5.38
C VAL A 323 -5.54 29.30 -5.04
N ARG A 324 -6.33 28.34 -4.57
CA ARG A 324 -7.69 28.55 -4.06
C ARG A 324 -7.77 28.13 -2.61
N GLU A 325 -8.70 28.75 -1.88
CA GLU A 325 -8.96 28.46 -0.48
C GLU A 325 -10.33 27.82 -0.31
N VAL A 326 -10.40 26.75 0.49
CA VAL A 326 -11.64 26.05 0.86
C VAL A 326 -11.58 25.70 2.34
N ASP A 327 -12.65 25.98 3.07
CA ASP A 327 -12.82 25.52 4.44
C ASP A 327 -13.37 24.09 4.44
N LEU A 328 -12.64 23.19 5.10
CA LEU A 328 -13.02 21.80 5.25
C LEU A 328 -13.59 21.55 6.64
N LYS A 329 -14.72 20.82 6.69
CA LYS A 329 -15.35 20.39 7.93
C LYS A 329 -15.90 18.97 7.81
N GLY A 330 -15.52 18.09 8.73
CA GLY A 330 -15.95 16.69 8.69
C GLY A 330 -15.26 15.81 9.72
N THR A 331 -15.67 14.53 9.78
CA THR A 331 -15.13 13.54 10.71
C THR A 331 -14.02 12.68 10.11
N ASP A 332 -13.86 12.70 8.79
CA ASP A 332 -12.89 11.91 8.03
C ASP A 332 -12.23 12.80 6.95
N LEU A 333 -10.90 12.83 6.94
CA LEU A 333 -10.06 13.49 5.93
C LEU A 333 -9.14 12.44 5.30
N ILE A 334 -9.18 12.35 3.98
CA ILE A 334 -8.35 11.44 3.20
C ILE A 334 -7.80 12.19 1.99
N ILE A 335 -6.48 12.15 1.84
CA ILE A 335 -5.75 12.66 0.70
C ILE A 335 -5.08 11.45 0.04
N GLU A 336 -5.46 11.17 -1.19
CA GLU A 336 -4.97 10.00 -1.92
C GLU A 336 -4.24 10.43 -3.17
N GLN A 337 -3.25 9.65 -3.58
CA GLN A 337 -2.65 9.83 -4.88
C GLN A 337 -3.45 9.09 -5.95
N ASN A 338 -4.09 9.86 -6.83
CA ASN A 338 -4.77 9.34 -8.00
C ASN A 338 -3.76 9.20 -9.15
N GLN A 339 -3.51 7.97 -9.57
CA GLN A 339 -2.59 7.63 -10.65
C GLN A 339 -3.37 7.58 -11.96
N GLN A 340 -3.12 8.51 -12.88
CA GLN A 340 -3.59 8.46 -14.27
C GLN A 340 -2.42 8.05 -15.17
N GLU A 341 -2.70 7.61 -16.40
CA GLU A 341 -1.67 7.09 -17.32
C GLU A 341 -0.53 8.08 -17.58
N ASP A 342 -0.84 9.38 -17.72
CA ASP A 342 0.14 10.43 -18.05
C ASP A 342 0.48 11.38 -16.89
N ASN A 343 -0.23 11.27 -15.76
CA ASN A 343 -0.15 12.24 -14.68
C ASN A 343 -0.60 11.66 -13.34
N ALA A 344 -0.07 12.23 -12.25
CA ALA A 344 -0.58 11.96 -10.92
C ALA A 344 -1.16 13.25 -10.32
N CYS A 345 -2.24 13.11 -9.58
CA CYS A 345 -2.82 14.21 -8.82
C CYS A 345 -3.26 13.74 -7.44
N LEU A 346 -3.40 14.68 -6.51
CA LEU A 346 -3.96 14.41 -5.19
C LEU A 346 -5.48 14.53 -5.26
N ARG A 347 -6.19 13.50 -4.79
CA ARG A 347 -7.63 13.56 -4.54
C ARG A 347 -7.85 13.81 -3.06
N VAL A 348 -8.38 14.98 -2.73
CA VAL A 348 -8.68 15.36 -1.34
C VAL A 348 -10.16 15.15 -1.09
N ARG A 349 -10.45 14.34 -0.07
CA ARG A 349 -11.81 14.00 0.35
C ARG A 349 -11.99 14.30 1.83
N MET A 350 -12.99 15.11 2.14
CA MET A 350 -13.41 15.36 3.52
C MET A 350 -14.92 15.19 3.63
N GLY A 351 -15.37 14.50 4.67
CA GLY A 351 -16.76 14.05 4.76
C GLY A 351 -17.23 13.68 6.17
N GLY A 352 -18.48 13.27 6.24
CA GLY A 352 -19.10 12.80 7.48
C GLY A 352 -19.46 13.90 8.48
N LYS A 353 -19.76 15.11 7.99
CA LYS A 353 -20.30 16.21 8.81
C LYS A 353 -21.59 15.77 9.48
N GLU A 354 -21.72 16.02 10.79
CA GLU A 354 -22.92 15.73 11.58
C GLU A 354 -23.38 14.25 11.55
N ALA A 355 -22.51 13.30 11.16
CA ALA A 355 -22.86 11.88 11.11
C ALA A 355 -23.39 11.34 12.45
N GLY A 356 -22.95 11.94 13.56
CA GLY A 356 -23.30 11.51 14.92
C GLY A 356 -22.83 10.09 15.22
N ARG A 357 -23.12 9.58 16.43
CA ARG A 357 -22.67 8.25 16.83
C ARG A 357 -23.20 7.15 15.93
N ARG A 358 -24.49 7.23 15.56
CA ARG A 358 -25.16 6.22 14.75
C ARG A 358 -24.63 6.21 13.30
N GLY A 359 -24.38 7.38 12.71
CA GLY A 359 -23.84 7.46 11.36
C GLY A 359 -22.43 6.89 11.27
N VAL A 360 -21.55 7.21 12.23
CA VAL A 360 -20.19 6.64 12.27
C VAL A 360 -20.20 5.12 12.44
N ILE A 361 -21.09 4.57 13.29
CA ILE A 361 -21.24 3.11 13.43
C ILE A 361 -21.77 2.49 12.13
N ALA A 362 -22.84 3.06 11.56
CA ALA A 362 -23.48 2.52 10.36
C ALA A 362 -22.53 2.51 9.16
N ASP A 363 -21.81 3.60 8.93
CA ASP A 363 -20.81 3.70 7.87
C ASP A 363 -19.61 2.79 8.16
N GLY A 364 -19.12 2.76 9.40
CA GLY A 364 -18.04 1.86 9.82
C GLY A 364 -18.37 0.39 9.62
N TRP A 365 -19.61 -0.03 9.91
CA TRP A 365 -20.06 -1.40 9.68
C TRP A 365 -20.29 -1.72 8.20
N ARG A 366 -20.67 -0.73 7.38
CA ARG A 366 -20.71 -0.86 5.93
C ARG A 366 -19.31 -1.12 5.37
N ARG A 367 -18.33 -0.31 5.76
CA ARG A 367 -16.90 -0.50 5.45
C ARG A 367 -16.37 -1.86 5.92
N CYS A 368 -16.85 -2.37 7.05
CA CYS A 368 -16.51 -3.72 7.53
C CYS A 368 -17.10 -4.85 6.66
N THR A 369 -18.27 -4.61 6.07
CA THR A 369 -18.98 -5.61 5.28
C THR A 369 -18.39 -5.74 3.88
N ASN A 370 -17.89 -4.63 3.33
CA ASN A 370 -17.24 -4.54 2.03
C ASN A 370 -15.69 -4.59 2.11
N ASP A 371 -15.14 -5.04 3.24
CA ASP A 371 -13.70 -5.09 3.59
C ASP A 371 -12.84 -3.87 3.19
N ARG A 372 -13.47 -2.70 3.10
CA ARG A 372 -12.79 -1.45 2.74
C ARG A 372 -12.22 -0.79 3.97
N VAL A 373 -10.94 -0.46 3.97
CA VAL A 373 -10.28 0.25 5.07
C VAL A 373 -9.98 1.66 4.61
N GLY A 374 -10.37 2.65 5.42
CA GLY A 374 -10.12 4.06 5.12
C GLY A 374 -11.25 4.74 4.38
N THR A 375 -11.66 4.30 3.19
CA THR A 375 -12.64 5.02 2.35
C THR A 375 -14.09 4.58 2.61
N SER A 376 -15.04 5.52 2.61
CA SER A 376 -16.48 5.18 2.59
C SER A 376 -16.90 4.69 1.20
N ASP A 377 -17.90 3.80 1.17
CA ASP A 377 -18.56 3.32 -0.04
C ASP A 377 -19.73 4.21 -0.47
N ASN A 378 -20.08 5.20 0.34
CA ASN A 378 -21.14 6.13 0.04
C ASN A 378 -20.56 7.37 -0.62
N ASP A 379 -20.90 7.60 -1.89
CA ASP A 379 -20.43 8.77 -2.62
C ASP A 379 -20.92 10.08 -1.96
N ASP A 380 -22.11 10.07 -1.35
CA ASP A 380 -22.67 11.22 -0.63
C ASP A 380 -22.01 11.48 0.74
N PHE A 381 -21.13 10.59 1.20
CA PHE A 381 -20.46 10.79 2.50
C PHE A 381 -19.46 11.95 2.45
N TYR A 382 -18.79 12.14 1.32
CA TYR A 382 -17.77 13.17 1.15
C TYR A 382 -18.40 14.47 0.66
N THR A 383 -18.48 15.46 1.55
CA THR A 383 -19.01 16.79 1.23
C THR A 383 -18.07 17.57 0.31
N THR A 384 -16.77 17.26 0.38
CA THR A 384 -15.75 17.87 -0.46
C THR A 384 -14.94 16.77 -1.09
N ASP A 385 -14.90 16.75 -2.42
CA ASP A 385 -14.06 15.86 -3.24
C ASP A 385 -13.47 16.68 -4.38
N LEU A 386 -12.15 16.91 -4.32
CA LEU A 386 -11.45 17.75 -5.29
C LEU A 386 -10.12 17.14 -5.71
N LEU A 387 -9.67 17.51 -6.92
CA LEU A 387 -8.39 17.13 -7.48
C LEU A 387 -7.42 18.32 -7.42
N ALA A 388 -6.27 18.10 -6.80
CA ALA A 388 -5.24 19.11 -6.58
C ALA A 388 -3.86 18.61 -7.02
N LYS A 389 -3.00 19.53 -7.46
CA LYS A 389 -1.58 19.25 -7.68
C LYS A 389 -0.79 19.36 -6.38
N ALA A 390 -1.06 20.41 -5.62
CA ALA A 390 -0.44 20.67 -4.34
C ALA A 390 -1.48 21.20 -3.36
N ILE A 391 -1.33 20.85 -2.10
CA ILE A 391 -2.21 21.29 -1.01
C ILE A 391 -1.39 21.75 0.18
N SER A 392 -1.91 22.75 0.86
CA SER A 392 -1.45 23.23 2.16
C SER A 392 -2.65 23.26 3.10
N LEU A 393 -2.55 22.52 4.20
CA LEU A 393 -3.60 22.30 5.16
C LEU A 393 -3.19 22.88 6.52
N THR A 394 -4.09 23.61 7.16
CA THR A 394 -3.91 24.09 8.54
C THR A 394 -5.14 23.71 9.35
N PHE A 395 -4.95 22.91 10.40
CA PHE A 395 -6.05 22.50 11.26
C PHE A 395 -6.41 23.62 12.23
N VAL A 396 -7.69 24.03 12.21
CA VAL A 396 -8.25 25.04 13.12
C VAL A 396 -8.80 24.37 14.37
N LYS A 397 -9.42 23.20 14.19
CA LYS A 397 -9.98 22.40 15.28
C LYS A 397 -9.68 20.93 15.04
N LEU A 398 -8.93 20.35 15.96
CA LEU A 398 -8.67 18.91 16.04
C LEU A 398 -9.21 18.39 17.38
N PRO A 399 -9.86 17.22 17.40
CA PRO A 399 -10.21 16.57 18.66
C PRO A 399 -8.95 16.20 19.46
N ASP A 400 -8.96 16.43 20.78
CA ASP A 400 -7.86 16.19 21.77
C ASP A 400 -7.28 14.76 21.84
N PHE A 401 -7.66 13.88 20.93
CA PHE A 401 -7.13 12.53 20.85
C PHE A 401 -6.70 12.14 19.43
N ILE A 402 -7.00 12.97 18.43
CA ILE A 402 -6.52 12.87 17.06
C ILE A 402 -5.41 13.91 16.91
N HIS A 403 -4.25 13.68 17.54
CA HIS A 403 -3.07 14.53 17.34
C HIS A 403 -2.14 14.01 16.24
N ARG A 404 -2.50 12.88 15.62
CA ARG A 404 -1.63 12.15 14.69
C ARG A 404 -2.22 12.17 13.30
N LEU A 405 -1.41 12.58 12.34
CA LEU A 405 -1.67 12.40 10.92
C LEU A 405 -1.04 11.09 10.49
N TYR A 406 -1.77 10.30 9.70
CA TYR A 406 -1.25 9.07 9.13
C TYR A 406 -0.77 9.34 7.71
N VAL A 407 0.48 9.01 7.41
CA VAL A 407 1.10 9.12 6.08
C VAL A 407 1.53 7.71 5.67
N SER A 408 0.93 7.17 4.61
CA SER A 408 1.14 5.79 4.16
C SER A 408 1.02 4.76 5.30
N SER A 409 -0.02 4.91 6.12
CA SER A 409 -0.31 4.08 7.31
C SER A 409 0.71 4.15 8.46
N ASP A 410 1.77 4.94 8.36
CA ASP A 410 2.61 5.32 9.49
C ASP A 410 2.12 6.63 10.13
N HIS A 411 2.40 6.86 11.40
CA HIS A 411 1.94 8.03 12.14
C HIS A 411 3.07 9.04 12.31
N VAL A 412 2.80 10.30 11.98
CA VAL A 412 3.71 11.39 12.27
C VAL A 412 3.64 11.68 13.77
N ASN A 413 4.77 11.56 14.47
CA ASN A 413 4.87 11.70 15.94
C ASN A 413 4.92 13.16 16.43
N GLU A 414 4.56 14.11 15.56
CA GLU A 414 4.55 15.53 15.88
C GLU A 414 3.12 16.06 16.03
N PRO A 415 2.89 16.99 16.98
CA PRO A 415 1.58 17.61 17.12
C PRO A 415 1.26 18.44 15.87
N LEU A 416 0.02 18.30 15.38
CA LEU A 416 -0.49 19.03 14.22
C LEU A 416 -0.99 20.44 14.54
N GLU A 417 -1.14 20.76 15.83
CA GLU A 417 -1.69 22.05 16.28
C GLU A 417 -0.74 23.19 15.90
N GLY A 418 -1.27 24.18 15.17
CA GLY A 418 -0.51 25.35 14.73
C GLY A 418 0.46 25.09 13.57
N LYS A 419 0.66 23.84 13.15
CA LYS A 419 1.55 23.49 12.04
C LYS A 419 0.83 23.43 10.71
N LYS A 420 1.53 23.85 9.66
CA LYS A 420 1.05 23.76 8.29
C LYS A 420 1.56 22.46 7.66
N VAL A 421 0.64 21.70 7.07
CA VAL A 421 0.92 20.45 6.38
C VAL A 421 0.88 20.71 4.89
N THR A 422 1.97 20.46 4.18
CA THR A 422 2.03 20.59 2.73
C THR A 422 2.15 19.21 2.09
N VAL A 423 1.27 18.90 1.14
CA VAL A 423 1.31 17.66 0.35
C VAL A 423 1.31 18.02 -1.13
N LYS A 424 2.25 17.47 -1.89
CA LYS A 424 2.42 17.79 -3.31
C LYS A 424 2.53 16.51 -4.13
N SER A 425 1.77 16.43 -5.21
CA SER A 425 2.00 15.40 -6.22
C SER A 425 3.27 15.73 -6.99
N THR A 426 4.18 14.78 -7.08
CA THR A 426 5.45 14.96 -7.79
C THR A 426 5.45 14.22 -9.11
N ASP A 427 6.23 14.72 -10.08
CA ASP A 427 6.53 13.99 -11.32
C ASP A 427 7.62 12.91 -11.10
N ARG A 428 8.08 12.71 -9.85
CA ARG A 428 9.04 11.66 -9.50
C ARG A 428 8.30 10.34 -9.45
N TYR A 429 8.78 9.39 -10.26
CA TYR A 429 8.19 8.07 -10.39
C TYR A 429 9.17 6.99 -9.94
N LEU A 430 8.57 5.88 -9.54
CA LEU A 430 9.23 4.65 -9.16
C LEU A 430 8.76 3.57 -10.13
N GLU A 431 9.67 2.72 -10.58
CA GLU A 431 9.28 1.51 -11.28
C GLU A 431 8.93 0.45 -10.24
N MET A 432 7.69 -0.03 -10.26
CA MET A 432 7.20 -1.02 -9.30
C MET A 432 6.75 -2.30 -10.00
N TYR A 433 7.16 -3.45 -9.48
CA TYR A 433 6.62 -4.74 -9.91
C TYR A 433 5.23 -4.93 -9.32
N LEU A 434 4.22 -4.92 -10.20
CA LEU A 434 2.81 -4.98 -9.82
C LEU A 434 2.10 -6.05 -10.66
N PRO A 435 1.39 -7.00 -10.03
CA PRO A 435 0.65 -8.03 -10.78
C PRO A 435 -0.53 -7.42 -11.52
N ASN A 436 -0.88 -7.98 -12.67
CA ASN A 436 -2.00 -7.52 -13.50
C ASN A 436 -3.32 -8.26 -13.24
N ALA A 437 -3.28 -9.45 -12.66
CA ALA A 437 -4.45 -10.27 -12.36
C ALA A 437 -4.07 -11.39 -11.38
N ILE A 438 -5.08 -11.99 -10.75
CA ILE A 438 -4.91 -13.28 -10.06
C ILE A 438 -4.98 -14.37 -11.11
N ARG A 439 -3.89 -15.13 -11.29
CA ARG A 439 -3.77 -16.16 -12.32
C ARG A 439 -4.37 -17.50 -11.92
N VAL A 440 -4.37 -17.81 -10.62
CA VAL A 440 -4.83 -19.09 -10.09
C VAL A 440 -6.26 -18.98 -9.60
N ASP A 441 -7.16 -19.65 -10.30
CA ASP A 441 -8.54 -19.84 -9.86
C ASP A 441 -8.61 -20.98 -8.82
N ILE A 442 -9.27 -20.72 -7.70
CA ILE A 442 -9.40 -21.69 -6.59
C ILE A 442 -10.22 -22.90 -7.03
N ASP A 443 -11.24 -22.70 -7.86
CA ASP A 443 -12.13 -23.77 -8.29
C ASP A 443 -11.45 -24.79 -9.22
N SER A 444 -10.26 -24.43 -9.74
CA SER A 444 -9.46 -25.28 -10.62
C SER A 444 -8.43 -26.19 -9.90
N LEU A 445 -8.29 -26.10 -8.57
CA LEU A 445 -7.18 -26.70 -7.78
C LEU A 445 -7.49 -27.98 -6.99
#